data_AF-A0A0X3YAN7-F1
#
_entry.id   AF-A0A0X3YAN7-F1
#
_cell.length_a   1.000
_cell.length_b   1.000
_cell.length_c   1.000
_cell.angle_alpha   90.00
_cell.angle_beta   90.00
_cell.angle_gamma   90.00
#
_symmetry.space_group_name_H-M   'P 1'
#
loop_
_entity.id
_entity.type
_entity.pdbx_description
1 polymer ?
#
loop_
_entity_poly.entity_id
_entity_poly.type
_entity_poly.pdbx_seq_one_letter_code
_entity_poly.pdbx_strand_id
1 'polypeptide(L)'
;MYEPAAGIKRGRIFGYPNPRKEWCFSHAVKANERPDTHPAQPYDEVFYHYQSYGMYHYISDTNNNQAILGAGEFASFWKVVAAEQVFGGDIVVTLKSTRTNGVLPVLLPQAMSSEDYQRLSITLDEVQAANRRISPFHLVESCRNSAAFAVGIAIDDTSSDLGHGLKKLAVKMPNNTLSVNAGQIIARLHSRAKTNAQAQHNTRDVTEEDAQTALHCLSLLLVELGLARY
;
A
#
# COMPACT_ATOMS: atom_id res chain seq x y z
N MET A 1 -6.95 -16.34 15.32
CA MET A 1 -7.13 -14.87 15.42
C MET A 1 -6.04 -14.25 14.56
N TYR A 2 -6.41 -13.61 13.45
CA TYR A 2 -5.47 -13.13 12.43
C TYR A 2 -5.04 -11.70 12.74
N GLU A 3 -3.74 -11.45 12.88
CA GLU A 3 -3.18 -10.15 13.22
C GLU A 3 -2.98 -9.30 11.95
N PRO A 4 -3.72 -8.20 11.74
CA PRO A 4 -3.66 -7.42 10.49
C PRO A 4 -2.38 -6.59 10.32
N ALA A 5 -1.54 -6.52 11.35
CA ALA A 5 -0.42 -5.57 11.43
C ALA A 5 0.75 -5.90 10.50
N ALA A 6 0.90 -7.16 10.06
CA ALA A 6 2.10 -7.61 9.35
C ALA A 6 2.21 -7.13 7.89
N GLY A 7 1.18 -6.48 7.33
CA GLY A 7 1.20 -6.01 5.93
C GLY A 7 1.40 -7.13 4.89
N ILE A 8 1.27 -8.39 5.31
CA ILE A 8 1.48 -9.59 4.50
C ILE A 8 0.31 -10.54 4.79
N LYS A 9 -0.33 -11.05 3.72
CA LYS A 9 -1.30 -12.13 3.78
C LYS A 9 -0.80 -13.32 2.98
N ARG A 10 -0.95 -14.53 3.50
CA ARG A 10 -0.64 -15.76 2.77
C ARG A 10 -1.84 -16.69 2.82
N GLY A 11 -2.27 -17.20 1.67
CA GLY A 11 -3.49 -18.02 1.60
C GLY A 11 -3.72 -18.68 0.24
N ARG A 12 -4.71 -19.56 0.19
CA ARG A 12 -5.13 -20.27 -1.03
C ARG A 12 -6.23 -19.49 -1.76
N ILE A 13 -6.28 -19.62 -3.09
CA ILE A 13 -7.33 -19.04 -3.93
C ILE A 13 -8.29 -20.15 -4.37
N PHE A 14 -9.58 -19.96 -4.09
CA PHE A 14 -10.64 -20.88 -4.46
C PHE A 14 -11.60 -20.23 -5.45
N GLY A 15 -12.16 -21.04 -6.35
CA GLY A 15 -13.05 -20.56 -7.42
C GLY A 15 -14.49 -20.36 -6.97
N TYR A 16 -15.20 -19.45 -7.62
CA TYR A 16 -16.66 -19.33 -7.55
C TYR A 16 -17.28 -19.55 -8.95
N PRO A 17 -18.45 -20.21 -9.10
CA PRO A 17 -19.22 -20.91 -8.07
C PRO A 17 -18.47 -22.17 -7.62
N ASN A 18 -18.45 -22.39 -6.31
CA ASN A 18 -17.55 -23.30 -5.62
C ASN A 18 -18.05 -24.76 -5.76
N PRO A 19 -17.54 -25.59 -6.69
CA PRO A 19 -17.99 -26.97 -6.79
C PRO A 19 -17.31 -27.68 -5.62
N ARG A 20 -18.09 -28.03 -4.61
CA ARG A 20 -17.61 -28.87 -3.50
C ARG A 20 -17.06 -30.14 -4.11
N LYS A 21 -15.78 -30.45 -3.88
CA LYS A 21 -15.22 -31.74 -4.25
C LYS A 21 -15.26 -32.62 -3.01
N GLU A 22 -16.17 -33.59 -3.03
CA GLU A 22 -16.36 -34.55 -1.95
C GLU A 22 -15.34 -35.67 -2.14
N TRP A 23 -14.53 -35.90 -1.12
CA TRP A 23 -13.73 -37.12 -1.01
C TRP A 23 -14.40 -38.00 0.04
N CYS A 24 -14.89 -39.16 -0.39
CA CYS A 24 -15.39 -40.20 0.49
C CYS A 24 -14.28 -41.23 0.66
N PHE A 25 -13.86 -41.48 1.89
CA PHE A 25 -13.03 -42.62 2.21
C PHE A 25 -13.84 -43.61 3.04
N SER A 26 -14.10 -44.79 2.48
CA SER A 26 -14.70 -45.88 3.23
C SER A 26 -13.58 -46.67 3.90
N HIS A 27 -13.51 -46.60 5.24
CA HIS A 27 -12.58 -47.40 6.02
C HIS A 27 -13.33 -48.43 6.86
N ALA A 28 -12.77 -49.64 6.98
CA ALA A 28 -13.26 -50.62 7.93
C ALA A 28 -12.90 -50.16 9.35
N VAL A 29 -13.92 -50.00 10.21
CA VAL A 29 -13.75 -49.61 11.62
C VAL A 29 -12.75 -50.55 12.30
N LYS A 30 -11.63 -50.03 12.80
CA LYS A 30 -10.81 -50.78 13.76
C LYS A 30 -11.54 -50.73 15.10
N ALA A 31 -11.71 -51.89 15.73
CA ALA A 31 -12.52 -52.09 16.95
C ALA A 31 -12.15 -51.21 18.16
N ASN A 32 -11.09 -50.41 18.07
CA ASN A 32 -10.52 -49.64 19.18
C ASN A 32 -10.88 -48.15 19.17
N GLU A 33 -11.57 -47.65 18.13
CA GLU A 33 -11.81 -46.21 17.97
C GLU A 33 -13.18 -45.74 18.52
N ARG A 34 -14.15 -46.66 18.70
CA ARG A 34 -15.42 -46.41 19.41
C ARG A 34 -15.94 -47.69 20.08
N PRO A 35 -16.15 -47.73 21.41
CA PRO A 35 -16.69 -48.92 22.09
C PRO A 35 -18.16 -49.20 21.77
N ASP A 36 -18.88 -48.22 21.22
CA ASP A 36 -20.35 -48.21 21.21
C ASP A 36 -20.97 -48.54 19.83
N THR A 37 -20.15 -48.84 18.82
CA THR A 37 -20.62 -49.16 17.46
C THR A 37 -20.49 -50.65 17.17
N HIS A 38 -21.59 -51.30 16.78
CA HIS A 38 -21.60 -52.67 16.27
C HIS A 38 -20.53 -52.86 15.18
N PRO A 39 -19.70 -53.92 15.26
CA PRO A 39 -18.69 -54.18 14.25
C PRO A 39 -19.41 -54.66 12.98
N ALA A 40 -19.45 -53.82 11.94
CA ALA A 40 -19.52 -54.20 10.51
C ALA A 40 -20.14 -53.15 9.58
N GLN A 41 -20.53 -51.95 10.03
CA GLN A 41 -20.97 -50.92 9.08
C GLN A 41 -19.82 -49.98 8.72
N PRO A 42 -19.35 -49.97 7.45
CA PRO A 42 -18.45 -48.93 6.99
C PRO A 42 -19.16 -47.59 7.15
N TYR A 43 -18.46 -46.61 7.71
CA TYR A 43 -18.93 -45.24 7.77
C TYR A 43 -18.08 -44.41 6.81
N ASP A 44 -18.73 -43.55 6.04
CA ASP A 44 -18.03 -42.66 5.12
C ASP A 44 -17.63 -41.40 5.88
N GLU A 45 -16.33 -41.16 6.02
CA GLU A 45 -15.84 -39.84 6.38
C GLU A 45 -15.83 -38.96 5.13
N VAL A 46 -16.67 -37.93 5.15
CA VAL A 46 -16.77 -36.95 4.08
C VAL A 46 -15.85 -35.77 4.40
N PHE A 47 -14.78 -35.63 3.64
CA PHE A 47 -13.93 -34.45 3.71
C PHE A 47 -14.35 -33.44 2.65
N TYR A 48 -14.59 -32.20 3.09
CA TYR A 48 -14.88 -31.09 2.20
C TYR A 48 -13.56 -30.43 1.78
N HIS A 49 -13.23 -30.53 0.49
CA HIS A 49 -12.15 -29.74 -0.11
C HIS A 49 -12.75 -28.73 -1.09
N TYR A 50 -12.28 -27.49 -1.03
CA TYR A 50 -12.66 -26.45 -1.98
C TYR A 50 -11.83 -26.61 -3.26
N GLN A 51 -12.48 -26.53 -4.43
CA GLN A 51 -11.75 -26.64 -5.69
C GLN A 51 -10.85 -25.42 -5.88
N SER A 52 -9.55 -25.68 -6.01
CA SER A 52 -8.58 -24.65 -6.38
C SER A 52 -8.91 -24.09 -7.76
N TYR A 53 -8.92 -22.76 -7.84
CA TYR A 53 -9.13 -22.09 -9.12
C TYR A 53 -7.85 -22.19 -9.95
N GLY A 54 -7.96 -22.68 -11.19
CA GLY A 54 -6.84 -22.90 -12.11
C GLY A 54 -6.28 -21.60 -12.70
N MET A 55 -5.88 -20.64 -11.85
CA MET A 55 -5.41 -19.32 -12.25
C MET A 55 -3.91 -19.27 -12.59
N TYR A 56 -3.29 -20.43 -12.80
CA TYR A 56 -1.84 -20.60 -13.01
C TYR A 56 -1.26 -19.63 -14.04
N HIS A 57 -1.96 -19.44 -15.17
CA HIS A 57 -1.50 -18.56 -16.25
C HIS A 57 -1.60 -17.06 -15.93
N TYR A 58 -2.49 -16.66 -15.02
CA TYR A 58 -2.64 -15.25 -14.62
C TYR A 58 -1.66 -14.86 -13.53
N ILE A 59 -1.26 -15.79 -12.67
CA ILE A 59 -0.42 -15.51 -11.51
C ILE A 59 1.08 -15.66 -11.83
N SER A 60 1.45 -16.43 -12.85
CA SER A 60 2.85 -16.71 -13.22
C SER A 60 3.61 -15.50 -13.78
N ASP A 61 2.91 -14.46 -14.24
CA ASP A 61 3.53 -13.25 -14.78
C ASP A 61 3.64 -12.15 -13.70
N THR A 62 4.69 -12.23 -12.88
CA THR A 62 4.84 -11.42 -11.65
C THR A 62 5.04 -9.92 -11.86
N ASN A 63 5.13 -9.47 -13.12
CA ASN A 63 5.45 -8.07 -13.42
C ASN A 63 4.28 -7.10 -13.24
N ASN A 64 3.03 -7.57 -13.07
CA ASN A 64 1.89 -6.66 -12.85
C ASN A 64 0.69 -7.23 -12.06
N ASN A 65 0.93 -8.17 -11.15
CA ASN A 65 -0.16 -8.88 -10.47
C ASN A 65 -0.64 -8.17 -9.20
N GLN A 66 -1.77 -7.47 -9.33
CA GLN A 66 -2.53 -6.90 -8.22
C GLN A 66 -3.67 -7.85 -7.82
N ALA A 67 -3.98 -7.88 -6.53
CA ALA A 67 -5.13 -8.58 -5.97
C ALA A 67 -5.99 -7.60 -5.19
N ILE A 68 -7.31 -7.67 -5.39
CA ILE A 68 -8.30 -6.91 -4.62
C ILE A 68 -9.00 -7.89 -3.69
N LEU A 69 -8.93 -7.64 -2.39
CA LEU A 69 -9.62 -8.43 -1.37
C LEU A 69 -10.78 -7.64 -0.78
N GLY A 70 -11.96 -8.24 -0.72
CA GLY A 70 -13.19 -7.59 -0.24
C GLY A 70 -14.08 -7.11 -1.39
N ALA A 71 -15.15 -6.39 -1.05
CA ALA A 71 -16.12 -5.87 -2.00
C ALA A 71 -16.60 -4.47 -1.58
N GLY A 72 -16.96 -3.64 -2.56
CA GLY A 72 -17.43 -2.26 -2.33
C GLY A 72 -16.41 -1.42 -1.57
N GLU A 73 -16.88 -0.72 -0.53
CA GLU A 73 -16.04 0.14 0.31
C GLU A 73 -15.06 -0.61 1.21
N PHE A 74 -15.25 -1.92 1.38
CA PHE A 74 -14.39 -2.80 2.16
C PHE A 74 -13.31 -3.49 1.33
N ALA A 75 -13.10 -3.03 0.08
CA ALA A 75 -12.03 -3.52 -0.79
C ALA A 75 -10.65 -3.01 -0.33
N SER A 76 -9.66 -3.91 -0.36
CA SER A 76 -8.26 -3.64 -0.06
C SER A 76 -7.39 -4.12 -1.21
N PHE A 77 -6.34 -3.34 -1.54
CA PHE A 77 -5.45 -3.62 -2.67
C PHE A 77 -4.15 -4.25 -2.18
N TRP A 78 -3.68 -5.24 -2.92
CA TRP A 78 -2.55 -6.08 -2.56
C TRP A 78 -1.70 -6.36 -3.80
N LYS A 79 -0.39 -6.53 -3.60
CA LYS A 79 0.54 -6.98 -4.62
C LYS A 79 0.81 -8.45 -4.39
N VAL A 80 0.66 -9.27 -5.42
CA VAL A 80 1.11 -10.67 -5.35
C VAL A 80 2.64 -10.64 -5.39
N VAL A 81 3.29 -11.06 -4.31
CA VAL A 81 4.76 -11.08 -4.20
C VAL A 81 5.35 -12.47 -4.38
N ALA A 82 4.55 -13.51 -4.17
CA ALA A 82 4.92 -14.89 -4.46
C ALA A 82 3.68 -15.73 -4.73
N ALA A 83 3.84 -16.77 -5.55
CA ALA A 83 2.84 -17.80 -5.77
C ALA A 83 3.54 -19.15 -5.85
N GLU A 84 3.07 -20.10 -5.04
CA GLU A 84 3.67 -21.42 -4.89
C GLU A 84 2.59 -22.48 -5.09
N GLN A 85 2.90 -23.51 -5.86
CA GLN A 85 2.05 -24.70 -5.93
C GLN A 85 2.40 -25.62 -4.77
N VAL A 86 1.41 -25.91 -3.90
CA VAL A 86 1.60 -26.88 -2.82
C VAL A 86 1.26 -28.29 -3.27
N PHE A 87 1.71 -29.27 -2.49
CA PHE A 87 1.34 -30.67 -2.66
C PHE A 87 -0.20 -30.82 -2.69
N GLY A 88 -0.74 -31.38 -3.77
CA GLY A 88 -2.18 -31.44 -4.05
C GLY A 88 -2.65 -30.53 -5.19
N GLY A 89 -1.77 -29.68 -5.73
CA GLY A 89 -2.10 -28.82 -6.87
C GLY A 89 -2.95 -27.60 -6.50
N ASP A 90 -2.90 -27.18 -5.23
CA ASP A 90 -3.46 -25.90 -4.81
C ASP A 90 -2.39 -24.79 -4.97
N ILE A 91 -2.83 -23.56 -5.28
CA ILE A 91 -1.94 -22.39 -5.32
C ILE A 91 -2.03 -21.65 -3.98
N VAL A 92 -0.88 -21.41 -3.35
CA VAL A 92 -0.75 -20.50 -2.22
C VAL A 92 -0.12 -19.21 -2.72
N VAL A 93 -0.82 -18.10 -2.53
CA VAL A 93 -0.31 -16.76 -2.84
C VAL A 93 0.16 -16.07 -1.56
N THR A 94 1.26 -15.34 -1.69
CA THR A 94 1.70 -14.36 -0.71
C THR A 94 1.42 -12.97 -1.26
N LEU A 95 0.62 -12.23 -0.53
CA LEU A 95 0.17 -10.88 -0.81
C LEU A 95 0.89 -9.93 0.12
N LYS A 96 1.47 -8.88 -0.42
CA LYS A 96 1.96 -7.73 0.34
C LYS A 96 0.96 -6.60 0.19
N SER A 97 0.63 -5.92 1.28
CA SER A 97 -0.18 -4.71 1.23
C SER A 97 0.52 -3.72 0.30
N THR A 98 -0.16 -3.27 -0.76
CA THR A 98 0.36 -2.18 -1.60
C THR A 98 0.35 -0.86 -0.84
N ARG A 99 -0.50 -0.77 0.18
CA ARG A 99 -0.44 0.29 1.17
C ARG A 99 0.72 -0.03 2.11
N THR A 100 1.91 0.46 1.80
CA THR A 100 2.74 1.00 2.88
C THR A 100 1.87 2.08 3.51
N ASN A 101 1.37 1.82 4.72
CA ASN A 101 0.82 2.87 5.55
C ASN A 101 1.98 3.82 5.89
N GLY A 102 2.37 4.67 4.93
CA GLY A 102 3.08 5.90 5.22
C GLY A 102 2.10 6.72 6.04
N VAL A 103 2.21 6.62 7.37
CA VAL A 103 1.40 7.40 8.29
C VAL A 103 1.87 8.83 8.09
N LEU A 104 1.08 9.61 7.36
CA LEU A 104 1.23 11.06 7.42
C LEU A 104 1.24 11.44 8.91
N PRO A 105 2.22 12.23 9.35
CA PRO A 105 2.35 12.56 10.76
C PRO A 105 1.15 13.39 11.22
N VAL A 106 0.86 13.35 12.51
CA VAL A 106 -0.21 14.14 13.12
C VAL A 106 0.24 15.60 13.16
N LEU A 107 -0.52 16.48 12.49
CA LEU A 107 -0.27 17.91 12.50
C LEU A 107 -0.35 18.50 13.91
N LEU A 108 0.45 19.54 14.17
CA LEU A 108 0.48 20.28 15.42
C LEU A 108 -0.24 21.62 15.24
N PRO A 109 -1.50 21.77 15.70
CA PRO A 109 -2.26 23.02 15.53
C PRO A 109 -1.56 24.25 16.09
N GLN A 110 -0.73 24.08 17.12
CA GLN A 110 0.01 25.16 17.76
C GLN A 110 1.24 25.65 16.98
N ALA A 111 1.66 24.95 15.92
CA ALA A 111 2.85 25.29 15.14
C ALA A 111 2.57 26.28 13.99
N MET A 112 1.30 26.60 13.73
CA MET A 112 0.88 27.43 12.60
C MET A 112 -0.42 28.19 12.91
N SER A 113 -0.84 29.10 12.02
CA SER A 113 -2.13 29.78 12.16
C SER A 113 -3.30 28.80 11.98
N SER A 114 -4.49 29.13 12.49
CA SER A 114 -5.67 28.27 12.30
C SER A 114 -6.06 28.13 10.83
N GLU A 115 -5.82 29.16 10.01
CA GLU A 115 -6.05 29.13 8.55
C GLU A 115 -5.07 28.17 7.87
N ASP A 116 -3.78 28.28 8.18
CA ASP A 116 -2.75 27.39 7.64
C ASP A 116 -2.97 25.94 8.05
N TYR A 117 -3.39 25.70 9.29
CA TYR A 117 -3.73 24.36 9.78
C TYR A 117 -4.85 23.72 8.97
N GLN A 118 -5.95 24.46 8.75
CA GLN A 118 -7.08 23.95 7.98
C GLN A 118 -6.66 23.66 6.54
N ARG A 119 -5.92 24.58 5.91
CA ARG A 119 -5.49 24.44 4.53
C ARG A 119 -4.48 23.30 4.35
N LEU A 120 -3.53 23.13 5.27
CA LEU A 120 -2.60 22.01 5.26
C LEU A 120 -3.31 20.68 5.51
N SER A 121 -4.31 20.65 6.40
CA SER A 121 -5.12 19.45 6.63
C SER A 121 -5.83 19.01 5.35
N ILE A 122 -6.43 19.95 4.61
CA ILE A 122 -7.11 19.67 3.33
C ILE A 122 -6.13 19.09 2.29
N THR A 123 -4.93 19.67 2.14
CA THR A 123 -3.95 19.16 1.17
C THR A 123 -3.41 17.78 1.58
N LEU A 124 -3.29 17.50 2.88
CA LEU A 124 -2.95 16.17 3.36
C LEU A 124 -4.06 15.15 3.14
N ASP A 125 -5.33 15.54 3.25
CA ASP A 125 -6.46 14.68 2.88
C ASP A 125 -6.44 14.31 1.39
N GLU A 126 -6.05 15.26 0.51
CA GLU A 126 -5.82 14.98 -0.92
C GLU A 126 -4.68 13.98 -1.13
N VAL A 127 -3.58 14.09 -0.38
CA VAL A 127 -2.48 13.11 -0.40
C VAL A 127 -2.97 11.73 0.03
N GLN A 128 -3.77 11.65 1.09
CA GLN A 128 -4.37 10.38 1.53
C GLN A 128 -5.30 9.80 0.48
N ALA A 129 -6.11 10.63 -0.18
CA ALA A 129 -6.99 10.20 -1.26
C ALA A 129 -6.18 9.67 -2.45
N ALA A 130 -5.13 10.38 -2.85
CA ALA A 130 -4.23 9.97 -3.93
C ALA A 130 -3.54 8.64 -3.63
N ASN A 131 -3.03 8.48 -2.40
CA ASN A 131 -2.39 7.24 -1.93
C ASN A 131 -3.34 6.02 -1.94
N ARG A 132 -4.66 6.24 -1.84
CA ARG A 132 -5.64 5.15 -1.80
C ARG A 132 -6.11 4.68 -3.18
N ARG A 133 -6.05 5.52 -4.21
CA ARG A 133 -6.87 5.34 -5.42
C ARG A 133 -6.21 5.71 -6.74
N ILE A 134 -5.11 6.45 -6.74
CA ILE A 134 -4.74 7.25 -7.92
C ILE A 134 -3.30 6.96 -8.35
N SER A 135 -3.08 6.91 -9.66
CA SER A 135 -1.79 6.67 -10.33
C SER A 135 -0.59 7.32 -9.62
N PRO A 136 0.61 6.69 -9.64
CA PRO A 136 1.83 7.21 -9.03
C PRO A 136 2.10 8.70 -9.31
N PHE A 137 1.76 9.15 -10.51
CA PHE A 137 1.84 10.56 -10.92
C PHE A 137 1.06 11.49 -9.97
N HIS A 138 -0.20 11.16 -9.69
CA HIS A 138 -1.07 12.00 -8.88
C HIS A 138 -0.66 12.03 -7.41
N LEU A 139 -0.18 10.91 -6.86
CA LEU A 139 0.35 10.91 -5.50
C LEU A 139 1.58 11.82 -5.39
N VAL A 140 2.50 11.77 -6.36
CA VAL A 140 3.66 12.67 -6.41
C VAL A 140 3.22 14.14 -6.54
N GLU A 141 2.21 14.43 -7.36
CA GLU A 141 1.63 15.77 -7.50
C GLU A 141 1.07 16.31 -6.17
N SER A 142 0.21 15.53 -5.51
CA SER A 142 -0.37 15.89 -4.22
C SER A 142 0.71 16.08 -3.15
N CYS A 143 1.75 15.24 -3.15
CA CYS A 143 2.90 15.40 -2.25
C CYS A 143 3.65 16.71 -2.52
N ARG A 144 3.87 17.07 -3.79
CA ARG A 144 4.54 18.31 -4.18
C ARG A 144 3.75 19.53 -3.75
N ASN A 145 2.43 19.53 -3.92
CA ASN A 145 1.58 20.66 -3.54
C ASN A 145 1.51 20.84 -2.02
N SER A 146 1.39 19.74 -1.27
CA SER A 146 1.46 19.76 0.19
C SER A 146 2.82 20.23 0.71
N ALA A 147 3.92 19.75 0.10
CA ALA A 147 5.27 20.18 0.47
C ALA A 147 5.49 21.67 0.16
N ALA A 148 5.00 22.18 -0.98
CA ALA A 148 5.10 23.60 -1.31
C ALA A 148 4.43 24.47 -0.24
N PHE A 149 3.24 24.06 0.19
CA PHE A 149 2.49 24.77 1.24
C PHE A 149 3.19 24.70 2.60
N ALA A 150 3.65 23.52 3.02
CA ALA A 150 4.38 23.33 4.27
C ALA A 150 5.68 24.15 4.33
N VAL A 151 6.46 24.14 3.25
CA VAL A 151 7.66 24.98 3.13
C VAL A 151 7.28 26.46 3.17
N GLY A 152 6.18 26.83 2.50
CA GLY A 152 5.63 28.18 2.49
C GLY A 152 5.30 28.70 3.90
N ILE A 153 4.68 27.88 4.74
CA ILE A 153 4.45 28.19 6.15
C ILE A 153 5.79 28.45 6.86
N ALA A 154 6.76 27.55 6.71
CA ALA A 154 8.06 27.67 7.40
C ALA A 154 8.86 28.91 6.99
N ILE A 155 8.69 29.41 5.77
CA ILE A 155 9.37 30.61 5.26
C ILE A 155 8.52 31.89 5.30
N ASP A 156 7.30 31.82 5.83
CA ASP A 156 6.31 32.91 5.82
C ASP A 156 5.96 33.43 4.41
N ASP A 157 5.94 32.53 3.42
CA ASP A 157 5.59 32.80 2.02
C ASP A 157 4.94 31.57 1.36
N THR A 158 3.61 31.46 1.51
CA THR A 158 2.79 30.38 0.96
C THR A 158 2.53 30.49 -0.55
N SER A 159 2.98 31.58 -1.19
CA SER A 159 2.82 31.81 -2.64
C SER A 159 3.96 31.22 -3.47
N SER A 160 5.10 30.92 -2.83
CA SER A 160 6.28 30.38 -3.49
C SER A 160 6.04 28.97 -4.03
N ASP A 161 6.58 28.69 -5.22
CA ASP A 161 6.69 27.32 -5.70
C ASP A 161 7.67 26.52 -4.83
N LEU A 162 7.53 25.19 -4.79
CA LEU A 162 8.38 24.33 -3.97
C LEU A 162 9.88 24.56 -4.22
N GLY A 163 10.30 24.71 -5.48
CA GLY A 163 11.71 24.88 -5.82
C GLY A 163 12.29 26.20 -5.29
N HIS A 164 11.55 27.30 -5.45
CA HIS A 164 11.95 28.60 -4.89
C HIS A 164 11.84 28.63 -3.36
N GLY A 165 10.78 28.04 -2.81
CA GLY A 165 10.58 27.91 -1.36
C GLY A 165 11.71 27.16 -0.68
N LEU A 166 12.20 26.06 -1.26
CA LEU A 166 13.33 25.30 -0.71
C LEU A 166 14.64 26.09 -0.70
N LYS A 167 14.87 26.98 -1.69
CA LYS A 167 16.03 27.88 -1.68
C LYS A 167 15.96 28.88 -0.54
N LYS A 168 14.78 29.48 -0.32
CA LYS A 168 14.53 30.38 0.81
C LYS A 168 14.66 29.65 2.14
N LEU A 169 14.13 28.42 2.23
CA LEU A 169 14.23 27.57 3.43
C LEU A 169 15.69 27.27 3.78
N ALA A 170 16.53 26.94 2.78
CA ALA A 170 17.95 26.69 3.00
C ALA A 170 18.70 27.92 3.56
N VAL A 171 18.24 29.13 3.23
CA VAL A 171 18.80 30.38 3.79
C VAL A 171 18.26 30.65 5.19
N LYS A 172 16.95 30.48 5.41
CA LYS A 172 16.28 30.74 6.70
C LYS A 172 16.67 29.71 7.77
N MET A 173 16.85 28.45 7.38
CA MET A 173 17.12 27.32 8.25
C MET A 173 18.32 26.50 7.72
N PRO A 174 19.56 27.04 7.77
CA PRO A 174 20.73 26.43 7.13
C PRO A 174 21.08 25.04 7.67
N ASN A 175 20.73 24.75 8.93
CA ASN A 175 20.96 23.44 9.55
C ASN A 175 19.87 22.40 9.19
N ASN A 176 18.74 22.82 8.63
CA ASN A 176 17.63 21.93 8.27
C ASN A 176 17.81 21.36 6.85
N THR A 177 18.97 20.76 6.62
CA THR A 177 19.33 20.18 5.31
C THR A 177 18.43 18.99 4.96
N LEU A 178 17.90 18.30 5.97
CA LEU A 178 17.03 17.14 5.78
C LEU A 178 15.70 17.54 5.14
N SER A 179 15.03 18.60 5.63
CA SER A 179 13.82 19.13 5.00
C SER A 179 14.07 19.59 3.56
N VAL A 180 15.18 20.28 3.33
CA VAL A 180 15.55 20.76 1.99
C VAL A 180 15.75 19.59 1.03
N ASN A 181 16.49 18.55 1.45
CA ASN A 181 16.73 17.36 0.63
C ASN A 181 15.45 16.57 0.37
N ALA A 182 14.60 16.39 1.38
CA ALA A 182 13.30 15.73 1.23
C ALA A 182 12.42 16.47 0.21
N GLY A 183 12.32 17.79 0.32
CA GLY A 183 11.60 18.62 -0.64
C GLY A 183 12.19 18.56 -2.05
N GLN A 184 13.52 18.53 -2.20
CA GLN A 184 14.18 18.40 -3.49
C GLN A 184 13.89 17.05 -4.17
N ILE A 185 13.82 15.95 -3.39
CA ILE A 185 13.42 14.64 -3.91
C ILE A 185 12.01 14.72 -4.49
N ILE A 186 11.06 15.27 -3.73
CA ILE A 186 9.67 15.46 -4.19
C ILE A 186 9.63 16.30 -5.47
N ALA A 187 10.34 17.43 -5.51
CA ALA A 187 10.39 18.31 -6.68
C ALA A 187 10.95 17.60 -7.92
N ARG A 188 11.99 16.78 -7.77
CA ARG A 188 12.59 16.00 -8.85
C ARG A 188 11.66 14.89 -9.35
N LEU A 189 10.98 14.20 -8.44
CA LEU A 189 9.99 13.17 -8.80
C LEU A 189 8.80 13.77 -9.54
N HIS A 190 8.30 14.93 -9.10
CA HIS A 190 7.24 15.66 -9.81
C HIS A 190 7.69 16.11 -11.21
N SER A 191 8.92 16.64 -11.33
CA SER A 191 9.47 16.98 -12.65
C SER A 191 9.57 15.75 -13.55
N ARG A 192 10.02 14.60 -13.02
CA ARG A 192 10.08 13.33 -13.75
C ARG A 192 8.70 12.83 -14.17
N ALA A 193 7.65 13.18 -13.44
CA ALA A 193 6.29 12.76 -13.76
C ALA A 193 5.72 13.49 -14.99
N LYS A 194 6.29 14.64 -15.38
CA LYS A 194 5.84 15.43 -16.54
C LYS A 194 6.42 14.87 -17.85
N THR A 195 5.53 14.49 -18.77
CA THR A 195 5.87 13.93 -20.09
C THR A 195 6.91 14.75 -20.88
N ASN A 196 6.80 16.08 -20.86
CA ASN A 196 7.76 16.97 -21.54
C ASN A 196 9.17 16.87 -20.94
N ALA A 197 9.26 16.81 -19.61
CA ALA A 197 10.54 16.67 -18.92
C ALA A 197 11.11 15.26 -19.06
N GLN A 198 10.25 14.23 -19.15
CA GLN A 198 10.69 12.86 -19.44
C GLN A 198 11.35 12.75 -20.81
N ALA A 199 10.73 13.32 -21.84
CA ALA A 199 11.27 13.33 -23.19
C ALA A 199 12.59 14.13 -23.26
N GLN A 200 12.66 15.27 -22.56
CA GLN A 200 13.85 16.11 -22.55
C GLN A 200 15.04 15.47 -21.80
N HIS A 201 14.79 14.74 -20.72
CA HIS A 201 15.84 14.19 -19.86
C HIS A 201 16.03 12.68 -19.99
N ASN A 202 15.30 12.03 -20.91
CA ASN A 202 15.30 10.58 -21.13
C ASN A 202 15.15 9.77 -19.83
N THR A 203 14.21 10.19 -18.97
CA THR A 203 13.98 9.55 -17.67
C THR A 203 12.85 8.55 -17.73
N ARG A 204 12.96 7.45 -16.97
CA ARG A 204 11.89 6.45 -16.84
C ARG A 204 10.61 7.02 -16.21
N ASP A 205 9.50 6.32 -16.40
CA ASP A 205 8.23 6.61 -15.75
C ASP A 205 8.30 6.52 -14.23
N VAL A 206 7.44 7.31 -13.59
CA VAL A 206 7.24 7.28 -12.13
C VAL A 206 6.52 5.99 -11.76
N THR A 207 7.16 5.24 -10.88
CA THR A 207 6.65 3.97 -10.34
C THR A 207 5.92 4.20 -9.02
N GLU A 208 5.18 3.19 -8.56
CA GLU A 208 4.56 3.22 -7.24
C GLU A 208 5.62 3.43 -6.13
N GLU A 209 6.79 2.80 -6.26
CA GLU A 209 7.89 2.94 -5.32
C GLU A 209 8.44 4.37 -5.24
N ASP A 210 8.46 5.10 -6.37
CA ASP A 210 8.82 6.52 -6.38
C ASP A 210 7.76 7.36 -5.66
N ALA A 211 6.47 7.06 -5.90
CA ALA A 211 5.37 7.78 -5.27
C ALA A 211 5.34 7.57 -3.75
N GLN A 212 5.56 6.34 -3.30
CA GLN A 212 5.75 6.04 -1.88
C GLN A 212 6.97 6.78 -1.33
N THR A 213 8.08 6.85 -2.07
CA THR A 213 9.26 7.63 -1.64
C THR A 213 8.91 9.12 -1.44
N ALA A 214 8.11 9.71 -2.34
CA ALA A 214 7.65 11.08 -2.19
C ALA A 214 6.77 11.28 -0.93
N LEU A 215 5.89 10.33 -0.62
CA LEU A 215 5.05 10.34 0.59
C LEU A 215 5.89 10.30 1.88
N HIS A 216 6.92 9.45 1.92
CA HIS A 216 7.83 9.39 3.08
C HIS A 216 8.67 10.68 3.21
N CYS A 217 9.12 11.25 2.09
CA CYS A 217 9.81 12.54 2.09
C CYS A 217 8.90 13.67 2.60
N LEU A 218 7.62 13.68 2.22
CA LEU A 218 6.66 14.66 2.73
C LEU A 218 6.49 14.51 4.25
N SER A 219 6.31 13.29 4.73
CA SER A 219 6.15 13.00 6.16
C SER A 219 7.37 13.47 6.96
N LEU A 220 8.57 13.16 6.46
CA LEU A 220 9.83 13.63 7.06
C LEU A 220 9.91 15.16 7.07
N LEU A 221 9.60 15.81 5.94
CA LEU A 221 9.60 17.27 5.82
C LEU A 221 8.66 17.92 6.82
N LEU A 222 7.45 17.41 7.01
CA LEU A 222 6.49 17.96 7.99
C LEU A 222 7.01 17.89 9.43
N VAL A 223 7.66 16.78 9.79
CA VAL A 223 8.23 16.58 11.13
C VAL A 223 9.44 17.49 11.35
N GLU A 224 10.36 17.54 10.37
CA GLU A 224 11.59 18.36 10.46
C GLU A 224 11.32 19.87 10.42
N LEU A 225 10.19 20.30 9.85
CA LEU A 225 9.72 21.69 9.94
C LEU A 225 9.02 22.00 11.27
N GLY A 226 8.83 21.00 12.15
CA GLY A 226 8.11 21.17 13.42
C GLY A 226 6.60 21.34 13.25
N LEU A 227 6.04 21.01 12.09
CA LEU A 227 4.62 21.14 11.77
C LEU A 227 3.81 19.90 12.19
N ALA A 228 4.48 18.77 12.39
CA ALA A 228 3.84 17.49 12.68
C ALA A 228 4.71 16.59 13.58
N ARG A 229 4.12 15.52 14.10
CA ARG A 229 4.81 14.45 14.85
C ARG A 229 4.24 13.07 14.50
N TYR A 230 5.06 12.04 14.70
CA TYR A 230 4.56 10.66 14.72
C TYR A 230 3.78 10.36 16.00
#